data_AF-A0A192H606-F1
#
_entry.id   AF-A0A192H606-F1
#
_cell.length_a   1.000
_cell.length_b   1.000
_cell.length_c   1.000
_cell.angle_alpha   90.00
_cell.angle_beta   90.00
_cell.angle_gamma   90.00
#
_symmetry.space_group_name_H-M   'P 1'
#
loop_
_entity.id
_entity.type
_entity.pdbx_description
1 polymer ?
#
loop_
_entity_poly.entity_id
_entity_poly.type
_entity_poly.pdbx_seq_one_letter_code
_entity_poly.pdbx_strand_id
1 'polypeptide(L)'
;MLIAKYEDGTLCYANQYTTTELQKIRQQHQFYCPSCAAKVKLRVGPYKIAHFAHQNQCASSNEGETSEHLAGKLFLLNYCQNQGWKCALEAFLPELQQRPDILVTLPQVKIALEFQCSPISIKQLSKRTEMYRQNGYRVYWLLGSRYHDLRHWSAKKRAFLRYSKQAGFHLFLLEAVQKRLWLVHHVRQYGVPIKVSYQRQRLGMILLTGHKPPTNAVIEAQTIYKQLYRGAPIVQGLQATCYLAGHHLAGAPWACHSNWPTPPVHREAAFNLRVRLLLFCEEKVELTDLEINSFCKQCKQCFFELPILTRTQKNYWQEQVIRLFLAEFSQLGFFKRTISGWQIRCLPIWYPDYFSKLKMLKRLE
;
A
#
# COMPACT_ATOMS: atom_id res chain seq x y z
N MET A 1 1.57 -21.74 -14.53
CA MET A 1 2.66 -21.09 -15.23
C MET A 1 2.46 -21.35 -16.71
N LEU A 2 2.82 -20.41 -17.56
CA LEU A 2 2.70 -20.51 -19.01
C LEU A 2 3.95 -21.11 -19.66
N ILE A 3 5.03 -21.31 -18.89
CA ILE A 3 6.31 -21.86 -19.40
C ILE A 3 6.73 -23.10 -18.62
N ALA A 4 7.26 -24.10 -19.32
CA ALA A 4 8.01 -25.22 -18.73
C ALA A 4 9.26 -25.53 -19.55
N LYS A 5 10.12 -26.40 -19.03
CA LYS A 5 11.25 -27.01 -19.75
C LYS A 5 10.85 -28.39 -20.28
N TYR A 6 11.28 -28.72 -21.49
CA TYR A 6 11.33 -30.10 -22.00
C TYR A 6 12.44 -30.90 -21.29
N GLU A 7 12.54 -32.20 -21.58
CA GLU A 7 13.58 -33.10 -21.06
C GLU A 7 14.99 -32.64 -21.42
N ASP A 8 15.16 -32.07 -22.61
CA ASP A 8 16.44 -31.54 -23.12
C ASP A 8 16.80 -30.14 -22.55
N GLY A 9 15.94 -29.58 -21.69
CA GLY A 9 16.12 -28.28 -21.05
C GLY A 9 15.63 -27.08 -21.87
N THR A 10 15.17 -27.27 -23.11
CA THR A 10 14.59 -26.20 -23.94
C THR A 10 13.24 -25.75 -23.40
N LEU A 11 12.85 -24.49 -23.67
CA LEU A 11 11.63 -23.90 -23.11
C LEU A 11 10.39 -24.15 -23.99
N CYS A 12 9.33 -24.65 -23.37
CA CYS A 12 7.99 -24.76 -23.94
C CYS A 12 7.10 -23.63 -23.42
N TYR A 13 6.59 -22.80 -24.34
CA TYR A 13 5.63 -21.73 -24.05
C TYR A 13 4.22 -22.16 -24.42
N ALA A 14 3.35 -22.39 -23.44
CA ALA A 14 2.00 -22.89 -23.69
C ALA A 14 1.15 -21.94 -24.55
N ASN A 15 1.46 -20.65 -24.58
CA ASN A 15 0.74 -19.64 -25.36
C ASN A 15 1.18 -19.54 -26.83
N GLN A 16 2.13 -20.35 -27.28
CA GLN A 16 2.63 -20.35 -28.66
C GLN A 16 2.05 -21.49 -29.51
N TYR A 17 1.20 -22.33 -28.93
CA TYR A 17 0.64 -23.51 -29.58
C TYR A 17 -0.88 -23.51 -29.48
N THR A 18 -1.54 -24.13 -30.45
CA THR A 18 -2.96 -24.44 -30.42
C THR A 18 -3.27 -25.55 -29.41
N THR A 19 -4.54 -25.67 -29.01
CA THR A 19 -5.01 -26.75 -28.14
C THR A 19 -4.69 -28.14 -28.71
N THR A 20 -4.84 -28.33 -30.02
CA THR A 20 -4.59 -29.60 -30.70
C THR A 20 -3.10 -29.96 -30.68
N GLU A 21 -2.22 -29.00 -30.93
CA GLU A 21 -0.76 -29.21 -30.84
C GLU A 21 -0.36 -29.56 -29.41
N LEU A 22 -0.82 -28.80 -28.42
CA LEU A 22 -0.51 -29.07 -27.00
C LEU A 22 -1.03 -30.42 -26.52
N GLN A 23 -2.14 -30.93 -27.07
CA GLN A 23 -2.61 -32.28 -26.76
C GLN A 23 -1.64 -33.36 -27.25
N LYS A 24 -1.06 -33.18 -28.45
CA LYS A 24 -0.02 -34.07 -28.99
C LYS A 24 1.26 -33.97 -28.17
N ILE A 25 1.75 -32.75 -27.92
CA ILE A 25 2.97 -32.52 -27.14
C ILE A 25 2.82 -33.13 -25.73
N ARG A 26 1.66 -33.00 -25.09
CA ARG A 26 1.39 -33.61 -23.77
C ARG A 26 1.53 -35.14 -23.75
N GLN A 27 1.27 -35.83 -24.86
CA GLN A 27 1.39 -37.29 -24.95
C GLN A 27 2.84 -37.74 -25.17
N GLN A 28 3.67 -36.88 -25.77
CA GLN A 28 5.02 -37.21 -26.21
C GLN A 28 6.09 -36.76 -25.22
N HIS A 29 5.82 -35.73 -24.41
CA HIS A 29 6.83 -35.07 -23.58
C HIS A 29 6.46 -34.99 -22.11
N GLN A 30 7.50 -34.96 -21.29
CA GLN A 30 7.49 -34.59 -19.89
C GLN A 30 7.97 -33.14 -19.75
N PHE A 31 7.43 -32.46 -18.75
CA PHE A 31 7.72 -31.06 -18.51
C PHE A 31 8.24 -30.84 -17.11
N TYR A 32 9.18 -29.91 -16.99
CA TYR A 32 9.82 -29.55 -15.74
C TYR A 32 9.69 -28.05 -15.47
N CYS A 33 9.53 -27.69 -14.20
CA CYS A 33 9.49 -26.29 -13.79
C CYS A 33 10.86 -25.63 -14.04
N PRO A 34 10.94 -24.48 -14.73
CA PRO A 34 12.21 -23.80 -14.99
C PRO A 34 12.96 -23.37 -13.72
N SER A 35 12.23 -23.20 -12.61
CA SER A 35 12.76 -22.68 -11.35
C SER A 35 13.21 -23.74 -10.35
N CYS A 36 12.43 -24.82 -10.18
CA CYS A 36 12.74 -25.87 -9.19
C CYS A 36 13.06 -27.23 -9.80
N ALA A 37 13.07 -27.33 -11.13
CA ALA A 37 13.29 -28.58 -11.89
C ALA A 37 12.30 -29.72 -11.57
N ALA A 38 11.28 -29.50 -10.72
CA ALA A 38 10.26 -30.51 -10.44
C ALA A 38 9.34 -30.72 -11.65
N LYS A 39 8.86 -31.96 -11.82
CA LYS A 39 7.93 -32.32 -12.88
C LYS A 39 6.61 -31.54 -12.76
N VAL A 40 6.10 -31.05 -13.88
CA VAL A 40 4.83 -30.32 -13.99
C VAL A 40 3.91 -30.98 -15.02
N LYS A 41 2.60 -30.78 -14.87
CA LYS A 41 1.59 -31.34 -15.78
C LYS A 41 1.04 -30.25 -16.71
N LEU A 42 1.10 -30.48 -18.01
CA LEU A 42 0.43 -29.64 -19.01
C LEU A 42 -1.09 -29.82 -18.92
N ARG A 43 -1.78 -28.75 -18.52
CA ARG A 43 -3.23 -28.65 -18.45
C ARG A 43 -3.74 -27.97 -19.72
N VAL A 44 -4.30 -28.77 -20.62
CA VAL A 44 -4.90 -28.32 -21.89
C VAL A 44 -6.36 -28.77 -21.98
N GLY A 45 -7.22 -27.96 -22.61
CA GLY A 45 -8.65 -28.24 -22.79
C GLY A 45 -9.38 -27.06 -23.45
N PRO A 46 -10.63 -27.26 -23.91
CA PRO A 46 -11.30 -26.32 -24.81
C PRO A 46 -11.65 -24.97 -24.19
N TYR A 47 -11.89 -24.92 -22.87
CA TYR A 47 -12.39 -23.72 -22.18
C TYR A 47 -11.37 -23.11 -21.19
N LYS A 48 -10.10 -23.53 -21.24
CA LYS A 48 -9.07 -23.05 -20.30
C LYS A 48 -7.82 -22.61 -21.03
N ILE A 49 -7.21 -21.54 -20.54
CA ILE A 49 -5.87 -21.13 -20.97
C ILE A 49 -4.91 -22.26 -20.62
N ALA A 50 -4.23 -22.80 -21.63
CA ALA A 50 -3.29 -23.88 -21.44
C ALA A 50 -2.13 -23.42 -20.55
N HIS A 51 -1.75 -24.25 -19.58
CA HIS A 51 -0.72 -23.92 -18.60
C HIS A 51 -0.11 -25.17 -18.00
N PHE A 52 1.06 -25.01 -17.39
CA PHE A 52 1.73 -26.03 -16.60
C PHE A 52 1.38 -25.85 -15.12
N ALA A 53 0.98 -26.94 -14.48
CA ALA A 53 0.59 -27.00 -13.08
C ALA A 53 1.53 -27.93 -12.29
N HIS A 54 2.00 -27.45 -11.14
CA HIS A 54 2.66 -28.34 -10.17
C HIS A 54 1.64 -29.22 -9.45
N GLN A 55 2.10 -30.34 -8.92
CA GLN A 55 1.36 -31.11 -7.91
C GLN A 55 1.61 -30.59 -6.49
N ASN A 56 2.80 -30.05 -6.22
CA ASN A 56 3.23 -29.49 -4.93
C ASN A 56 3.64 -28.01 -5.05
N GLN A 57 3.80 -27.30 -3.93
CA GLN A 57 4.24 -25.90 -3.95
C GLN A 57 5.68 -25.75 -4.46
N CYS A 58 5.97 -24.65 -5.15
CA CYS A 58 7.29 -24.32 -5.68
C CYS A 58 7.78 -23.03 -5.03
N ALA A 59 9.01 -23.00 -4.53
CA ALA A 59 9.55 -21.85 -3.79
C ALA A 59 9.58 -20.54 -4.61
N SER A 60 9.66 -20.63 -5.94
CA SER A 60 9.61 -19.46 -6.83
C SER A 60 8.19 -19.05 -7.22
N SER A 61 7.16 -19.81 -6.82
CA SER A 61 5.76 -19.65 -7.22
C SER A 61 4.85 -19.89 -6.01
N ASN A 62 4.54 -18.82 -5.28
CA ASN A 62 3.71 -18.89 -4.08
C ASN A 62 2.21 -18.87 -4.36
N GLU A 63 1.78 -18.65 -5.62
CA GLU A 63 0.37 -18.63 -6.01
C GLU A 63 -0.02 -19.83 -6.85
N GLY A 64 -1.24 -20.33 -6.63
CA GLY A 64 -1.92 -21.18 -7.59
C GLY A 64 -2.34 -20.39 -8.82
N GLU A 65 -2.26 -21.00 -9.99
CA GLU A 65 -2.52 -20.33 -11.26
C GLU A 65 -4.02 -20.34 -11.55
N THR A 66 -4.65 -19.16 -11.53
CA THR A 66 -6.07 -18.99 -11.89
C THR A 66 -6.21 -18.57 -13.35
N SER A 67 -7.40 -18.74 -13.92
CA SER A 67 -7.71 -18.24 -15.27
C SER A 67 -7.49 -16.73 -15.37
N GLU A 68 -7.87 -15.97 -14.34
CA GLU A 68 -7.60 -14.54 -14.22
C GLU A 68 -6.11 -14.24 -14.30
N HIS A 69 -5.31 -14.92 -13.48
CA HIS A 69 -3.86 -14.72 -13.42
C HIS A 69 -3.20 -14.97 -14.79
N LEU A 70 -3.48 -16.12 -15.41
CA LEU A 70 -2.98 -16.47 -16.74
C LEU A 70 -3.39 -15.45 -17.81
N ALA A 71 -4.66 -15.03 -17.81
CA ALA A 71 -5.16 -14.01 -18.74
C ALA A 71 -4.45 -12.67 -18.55
N GLY A 72 -4.21 -12.26 -17.31
CA GLY A 72 -3.51 -11.02 -17.00
C GLY A 72 -2.05 -11.04 -17.45
N LYS A 73 -1.34 -12.15 -17.27
CA LYS A 73 0.04 -12.31 -17.78
C LYS A 73 0.09 -12.17 -19.30
N LEU A 74 -0.81 -12.84 -20.01
CA LEU A 74 -0.89 -12.75 -21.48
C LEU A 74 -1.25 -11.34 -21.92
N PHE A 75 -2.18 -10.67 -21.24
CA PHE A 75 -2.49 -9.25 -21.51
C PHE A 75 -1.25 -8.37 -21.33
N LEU A 76 -0.50 -8.52 -20.24
CA LEU A 76 0.70 -7.72 -19.97
C LEU A 76 1.82 -8.01 -20.97
N LEU A 77 2.01 -9.27 -21.36
CA LEU A 77 2.97 -9.65 -22.39
C LEU A 77 2.66 -8.94 -23.71
N ASN A 78 1.42 -9.08 -24.18
CA ASN A 78 0.96 -8.44 -25.41
C ASN A 78 1.05 -6.91 -25.33
N TYR A 79 0.70 -6.32 -24.18
CA TYR A 79 0.83 -4.89 -23.97
C TYR A 79 2.29 -4.43 -24.13
N CYS A 80 3.25 -5.13 -23.49
CA CYS A 80 4.67 -4.78 -23.61
C CYS A 80 5.19 -4.94 -25.05
N GLN A 81 4.81 -6.02 -25.74
CA GLN A 81 5.18 -6.26 -27.14
C GLN A 81 4.64 -5.18 -28.08
N ASN A 82 3.38 -4.76 -27.89
CA ASN A 82 2.76 -3.69 -28.68
C ASN A 82 3.42 -2.33 -28.46
N GLN A 83 4.08 -2.11 -27.32
CA GLN A 83 4.90 -0.91 -27.08
C GLN A 83 6.31 -1.03 -27.67
N GLY A 84 6.65 -2.15 -28.34
CA GLY A 84 7.98 -2.41 -28.87
C GLY A 84 9.02 -2.75 -27.79
N TRP A 85 8.61 -3.08 -26.56
CA TRP A 85 9.54 -3.39 -25.48
C TRP A 85 10.03 -4.83 -25.56
N LYS A 86 11.32 -5.05 -25.31
CA LYS A 86 11.87 -6.40 -25.11
C LYS A 86 11.32 -6.96 -23.80
N CYS A 87 10.47 -7.98 -23.87
CA CYS A 87 9.88 -8.60 -22.69
C CYS A 87 9.89 -10.13 -22.78
N ALA A 88 9.96 -10.77 -21.61
CA ALA A 88 9.92 -12.22 -21.45
C ALA A 88 8.85 -12.59 -20.41
N LEU A 89 8.02 -13.57 -20.77
CA LEU A 89 7.05 -14.18 -19.87
C LEU A 89 7.80 -15.06 -18.85
N GLU A 90 7.44 -15.00 -17.57
CA GLU A 90 7.88 -15.92 -16.51
C GLU A 90 9.40 -16.25 -16.50
N ALA A 91 10.25 -15.27 -16.81
CA ALA A 91 11.69 -15.46 -16.88
C ALA A 91 12.26 -15.80 -15.50
N PHE A 92 12.83 -17.00 -15.33
CA PHE A 92 13.49 -17.36 -14.08
C PHE A 92 14.79 -16.57 -13.93
N LEU A 93 14.97 -15.95 -12.76
CA LEU A 93 16.15 -15.17 -12.39
C LEU A 93 16.91 -15.93 -11.29
N PRO A 94 17.91 -16.76 -11.64
CA PRO A 94 18.54 -17.68 -10.69
C PRO A 94 19.19 -16.96 -9.51
N GLU A 95 19.89 -15.85 -9.78
CA GLU A 95 20.56 -15.01 -8.76
C GLU A 95 19.59 -14.49 -7.70
N LEU A 96 18.34 -14.20 -8.09
CA LEU A 96 17.31 -13.67 -7.20
C LEU A 96 16.43 -14.79 -6.62
N GLN A 97 16.52 -16.00 -7.18
CA GLN A 97 15.54 -17.08 -7.02
C GLN A 97 14.09 -16.58 -7.21
N GLN A 98 13.90 -15.62 -8.12
CA GLN A 98 12.60 -15.03 -8.44
C GLN A 98 12.18 -15.37 -9.86
N ARG A 99 10.88 -15.26 -10.11
CA ARG A 99 10.28 -15.37 -11.42
C ARG A 99 9.19 -14.31 -11.54
N PRO A 100 9.49 -13.12 -12.09
CA PRO A 100 8.46 -12.14 -12.37
C PRO A 100 7.48 -12.70 -13.39
N ASP A 101 6.22 -12.27 -13.34
CA ASP A 101 5.24 -12.69 -14.33
C ASP A 101 5.63 -12.19 -15.72
N ILE A 102 6.10 -10.94 -15.81
CA ILE A 102 6.72 -10.39 -17.02
C ILE A 102 8.02 -9.67 -16.64
N LEU A 103 9.10 -10.03 -17.31
CA LEU A 103 10.37 -9.29 -17.26
C LEU A 103 10.46 -8.39 -18.48
N VAL A 104 10.54 -7.08 -18.29
CA VAL A 104 10.80 -6.10 -19.35
C VAL A 104 12.25 -5.65 -19.26
N THR A 105 12.96 -5.63 -20.39
CA THR A 105 14.34 -5.17 -20.49
C THR A 105 14.38 -3.91 -21.35
N LEU A 106 14.61 -2.77 -20.71
CA LEU A 106 14.86 -1.49 -21.39
C LEU A 106 16.38 -1.20 -21.36
N PRO A 107 16.90 -0.30 -22.23
CA PRO A 107 18.35 -0.07 -22.34
C PRO A 107 19.08 0.20 -21.02
N GLN A 108 18.42 0.88 -20.07
CA GLN A 108 19.03 1.30 -18.80
C GLN A 108 18.43 0.58 -17.57
N VAL A 109 17.37 -0.22 -17.74
CA VAL A 109 16.64 -0.76 -16.58
C VAL A 109 15.89 -2.04 -16.92
N LYS A 110 15.94 -3.00 -15.99
CA LYS A 110 15.07 -4.18 -16.00
C LYS A 110 13.86 -3.92 -15.10
N ILE A 111 12.68 -4.27 -15.59
CA ILE A 111 11.42 -4.08 -14.88
C ILE A 111 10.75 -5.45 -14.66
N ALA A 112 10.50 -5.79 -13.40
CA ALA A 112 9.66 -6.91 -13.01
C ALA A 112 8.21 -6.43 -12.88
N LEU A 113 7.32 -6.98 -13.71
CA LEU A 113 5.87 -6.83 -13.53
C LEU A 113 5.34 -8.07 -12.82
N GLU A 114 4.59 -7.85 -11.74
CA GLU A 114 3.98 -8.87 -10.90
C GLU A 114 2.47 -8.68 -10.90
N PHE A 115 1.70 -9.69 -11.29
CA PHE A 115 0.24 -9.64 -11.32
C PHE A 115 -0.34 -10.43 -10.15
N GLN A 116 -0.69 -9.72 -9.08
CA GLN A 116 -1.15 -10.31 -7.84
C GLN A 116 -2.65 -10.60 -7.87
N CYS A 117 -3.02 -11.87 -8.02
CA CYS A 117 -4.42 -12.32 -7.98
C CYS A 117 -4.78 -13.01 -6.68
N SER A 118 -3.85 -13.68 -5.98
CA SER A 118 -4.10 -14.36 -4.69
C SER A 118 -3.76 -13.45 -3.49
N PRO A 119 -4.01 -13.81 -2.21
CA PRO A 119 -3.49 -13.06 -1.07
C PRO A 119 -2.00 -13.37 -0.82
N ILE A 120 -1.14 -12.34 -0.79
CA ILE A 120 0.26 -12.43 -0.35
C ILE A 120 0.44 -11.79 1.03
N SER A 121 1.31 -12.37 1.86
CA SER A 121 1.67 -11.75 3.14
C SER A 121 2.53 -10.51 2.92
N ILE A 122 2.43 -9.52 3.83
CA ILE A 122 3.27 -8.30 3.77
C ILE A 122 4.76 -8.65 3.82
N LYS A 123 5.14 -9.69 4.60
CA LYS A 123 6.51 -10.19 4.68
C LYS A 123 7.02 -10.72 3.33
N GLN A 124 6.22 -11.52 2.63
CA GLN A 124 6.58 -12.03 1.30
C GLN A 124 6.63 -10.91 0.26
N LEU A 125 5.66 -9.99 0.26
CA LEU A 125 5.66 -8.81 -0.62
C LEU A 125 6.92 -7.97 -0.42
N SER A 126 7.32 -7.74 0.84
CA SER A 126 8.56 -7.05 1.20
C SER A 126 9.79 -7.79 0.68
N LYS A 127 9.89 -9.10 0.95
CA LYS A 127 11.04 -9.92 0.52
C LYS A 127 11.20 -9.88 -1.00
N ARG A 128 10.12 -10.09 -1.76
CA ARG A 128 10.16 -10.07 -3.23
C ARG A 128 10.54 -8.69 -3.77
N THR A 129 9.87 -7.65 -3.28
CA THR A 129 10.12 -6.28 -3.75
C THR A 129 11.56 -5.83 -3.49
N GLU A 130 12.09 -6.16 -2.31
CA GLU A 130 13.45 -5.78 -1.95
C GLU A 130 14.49 -6.60 -2.73
N MET A 131 14.25 -7.90 -2.97
CA MET A 131 15.14 -8.73 -3.78
C MET A 131 15.31 -8.18 -5.20
N TYR A 132 14.22 -7.76 -5.85
CA TYR A 132 14.30 -7.08 -7.14
C TYR A 132 15.10 -5.78 -7.06
N ARG A 133 14.77 -4.92 -6.07
CA ARG A 133 15.39 -3.60 -5.92
C ARG A 133 16.90 -3.69 -5.70
N GLN A 134 17.35 -4.57 -4.80
CA GLN A 134 18.77 -4.75 -4.47
C GLN A 134 19.59 -5.25 -5.67
N ASN A 135 18.95 -5.94 -6.61
CA ASN A 135 19.58 -6.44 -7.83
C ASN A 135 19.33 -5.51 -9.05
N GLY A 136 18.98 -4.24 -8.83
CA GLY A 136 18.87 -3.23 -9.89
C GLY A 136 17.57 -3.28 -10.72
N TYR A 137 16.57 -4.05 -10.30
CA TYR A 137 15.29 -4.11 -10.98
C TYR A 137 14.32 -3.06 -10.41
N ARG A 138 13.50 -2.49 -11.29
CA ARG A 138 12.26 -1.81 -10.88
C ARG A 138 11.14 -2.83 -10.81
N VAL A 139 10.30 -2.78 -9.77
CA VAL A 139 9.15 -3.69 -9.65
C VAL A 139 7.83 -2.92 -9.64
N TYR A 140 6.85 -3.44 -10.38
CA TYR A 140 5.49 -2.92 -10.43
C TYR A 140 4.52 -4.06 -10.13
N TRP A 141 3.73 -3.86 -9.08
CA TRP A 141 2.67 -4.77 -8.68
C TRP A 141 1.34 -4.29 -9.26
N LEU A 142 0.67 -5.17 -9.98
CA LEU A 142 -0.67 -4.98 -10.52
C LEU A 142 -1.63 -5.89 -9.77
N LEU A 143 -2.79 -5.37 -9.37
CA LEU A 143 -3.71 -6.11 -8.50
C LEU A 143 -4.94 -6.60 -9.26
N GLY A 144 -5.23 -7.89 -9.13
CA GLY A 144 -6.41 -8.53 -9.71
C GLY A 144 -7.70 -8.22 -8.95
N SER A 145 -8.80 -8.81 -9.43
CA SER A 145 -10.20 -8.59 -9.05
C SER A 145 -10.44 -8.53 -7.54
N ARG A 146 -9.77 -9.38 -6.75
CA ARG A 146 -9.89 -9.39 -5.27
C ARG A 146 -9.62 -8.02 -4.64
N TYR A 147 -8.75 -7.21 -5.26
CA TYR A 147 -8.34 -5.92 -4.70
C TYR A 147 -9.20 -4.74 -5.20
N HIS A 148 -10.18 -4.98 -6.08
CA HIS A 148 -10.93 -3.92 -6.75
C HIS A 148 -12.03 -3.30 -5.89
N ASP A 149 -12.41 -3.92 -4.76
CA ASP A 149 -13.31 -3.28 -3.79
C ASP A 149 -12.60 -2.12 -3.07
N LEU A 150 -12.68 -0.92 -3.61
CA LEU A 150 -12.03 0.27 -3.06
C LEU A 150 -12.78 0.92 -1.88
N ARG A 151 -13.91 0.34 -1.44
CA ARG A 151 -14.63 0.79 -0.22
C ARG A 151 -13.86 0.40 1.05
N HIS A 152 -13.09 -0.68 1.01
CA HIS A 152 -12.36 -1.22 2.16
C HIS A 152 -10.83 -1.20 1.95
N TRP A 153 -10.12 -0.37 2.73
CA TRP A 153 -8.67 -0.20 2.63
C TRP A 153 -7.91 -0.93 3.75
N SER A 154 -7.82 -2.26 3.64
CA SER A 154 -7.07 -3.10 4.58
C SER A 154 -5.56 -2.83 4.53
N ALA A 155 -4.85 -3.21 5.61
CA ALA A 155 -3.38 -3.14 5.65
C ALA A 155 -2.73 -3.92 4.48
N LYS A 156 -3.30 -5.08 4.11
CA LYS A 156 -2.84 -5.88 2.97
C LYS A 156 -2.95 -5.13 1.63
N LYS A 157 -4.02 -4.36 1.42
CA LYS A 157 -4.18 -3.52 0.21
C LYS A 157 -3.23 -2.33 0.22
N ARG A 158 -3.10 -1.66 1.36
CA ARG A 158 -2.18 -0.51 1.54
C ARG A 158 -0.72 -0.89 1.36
N ALA A 159 -0.35 -2.13 1.65
CA ALA A 159 1.01 -2.62 1.43
C ALA A 159 1.47 -2.51 -0.04
N PHE A 160 0.54 -2.41 -1.00
CA PHE A 160 0.81 -2.18 -2.42
C PHE A 160 0.89 -0.71 -2.84
N LEU A 161 0.74 0.23 -1.90
CA LEU A 161 0.89 1.64 -2.20
C LEU A 161 2.34 1.97 -2.52
N ARG A 162 2.51 2.74 -3.59
CA ARG A 162 3.76 3.37 -3.96
C ARG A 162 3.55 4.88 -4.04
N TYR A 163 4.63 5.63 -4.20
CA TYR A 163 4.58 7.09 -4.27
C TYR A 163 5.32 7.61 -5.50
N SER A 164 4.73 8.59 -6.17
CA SER A 164 5.41 9.48 -7.12
C SER A 164 4.92 10.92 -6.92
N LYS A 165 5.70 11.91 -7.37
CA LYS A 165 5.29 13.32 -7.27
C LYS A 165 4.01 13.60 -8.06
N GLN A 166 3.87 12.98 -9.23
CA GLN A 166 2.78 13.21 -10.18
C GLN A 166 1.46 12.54 -9.76
N ALA A 167 1.52 11.34 -9.18
CA ALA A 167 0.32 10.57 -8.83
C ALA A 167 0.05 10.54 -7.32
N GLY A 168 0.93 11.13 -6.50
CA GLY A 168 0.90 10.94 -5.06
C GLY A 168 1.03 9.46 -4.67
N PHE A 169 0.36 9.07 -3.59
CA PHE A 169 0.22 7.66 -3.24
C PHE A 169 -0.72 6.97 -4.21
N HIS A 170 -0.29 5.85 -4.78
CA HIS A 170 -1.02 5.15 -5.83
C HIS A 170 -0.77 3.64 -5.84
N LEU A 171 -1.64 2.92 -6.54
CA LEU A 171 -1.52 1.49 -6.88
C LEU A 171 -2.12 1.21 -8.25
N PHE A 172 -1.80 0.06 -8.83
CA PHE A 172 -2.33 -0.37 -10.13
C PHE A 172 -3.33 -1.51 -9.95
N LEU A 173 -4.47 -1.42 -10.63
CA LEU A 173 -5.44 -2.51 -10.73
C LEU A 173 -5.49 -2.99 -12.18
N LEU A 174 -5.50 -4.31 -12.38
CA LEU A 174 -5.67 -4.92 -13.68
C LEU A 174 -6.96 -5.74 -13.72
N GLU A 175 -7.84 -5.40 -14.65
CA GLU A 175 -8.99 -6.21 -15.03
C GLU A 175 -8.60 -7.08 -16.23
N ALA A 176 -8.15 -8.30 -15.94
CA ALA A 176 -7.56 -9.18 -16.95
C ALA A 176 -8.54 -9.54 -18.10
N VAL A 177 -9.81 -9.81 -17.77
CA VAL A 177 -10.83 -10.24 -18.75
C VAL A 177 -11.18 -9.08 -19.69
N GLN A 178 -11.44 -7.89 -19.14
CA GLN A 178 -11.79 -6.70 -19.91
C GLN A 178 -10.57 -5.98 -20.50
N LYS A 179 -9.35 -6.47 -20.21
CA LYS A 179 -8.08 -5.88 -20.68
C LYS A 179 -7.94 -4.40 -20.30
N ARG A 180 -8.34 -4.05 -19.06
CA ARG A 180 -8.30 -2.66 -18.56
C ARG A 180 -7.27 -2.52 -17.45
N LEU A 181 -6.36 -1.56 -17.62
CA LEU A 181 -5.40 -1.16 -16.62
C LEU A 181 -5.83 0.16 -15.96
N TRP A 182 -5.92 0.15 -14.64
CA TRP A 182 -6.35 1.30 -13.84
C TRP A 182 -5.25 1.76 -12.91
N LEU A 183 -5.13 3.08 -12.79
CA LEU A 183 -4.36 3.76 -11.77
C LEU A 183 -5.32 4.28 -10.70
N VAL A 184 -5.15 3.83 -9.46
CA VAL A 184 -5.78 4.46 -8.29
C VAL A 184 -4.73 5.35 -7.65
N HIS A 185 -4.94 6.66 -7.65
CA HIS A 185 -3.93 7.66 -7.32
C HIS A 185 -4.47 8.77 -6.44
N HIS A 186 -3.57 9.65 -5.97
CA HIS A 186 -3.86 10.67 -4.97
C HIS A 186 -4.57 10.09 -3.75
N VAL A 187 -4.18 8.88 -3.34
CA VAL A 187 -4.74 8.19 -2.18
C VAL A 187 -4.38 9.02 -0.94
N ARG A 188 -5.39 9.42 -0.17
CA ARG A 188 -5.28 10.19 1.08
C ARG A 188 -6.20 9.59 2.12
N GLN A 189 -5.96 9.91 3.40
CA GLN A 189 -6.81 9.43 4.49
C GLN A 189 -7.18 10.53 5.48
N TYR A 190 -8.36 10.41 6.09
CA TYR A 190 -8.96 11.45 6.94
C TYR A 190 -10.00 10.86 7.90
N GLY A 191 -10.35 11.64 8.93
CA GLY A 191 -11.45 11.37 9.84
C GLY A 191 -11.24 10.23 10.83
N VAL A 192 -12.24 10.07 11.72
CA VAL A 192 -12.38 8.98 12.69
C VAL A 192 -13.75 8.29 12.47
N PRO A 193 -13.82 6.97 12.19
CA PRO A 193 -12.71 6.11 11.79
C PRO A 193 -12.11 6.54 10.44
N ILE A 194 -10.91 6.03 10.14
CA ILE A 194 -10.19 6.40 8.92
C ILE A 194 -11.02 6.12 7.67
N LYS A 195 -11.29 7.17 6.90
CA LYS A 195 -11.80 7.12 5.53
C LYS A 195 -10.66 7.34 4.54
N VAL A 196 -10.85 6.90 3.30
CA VAL A 196 -9.87 7.05 2.23
C VAL A 196 -10.50 7.73 1.03
N SER A 197 -9.86 8.79 0.54
CA SER A 197 -10.17 9.42 -0.73
C SER A 197 -9.10 9.04 -1.76
N TYR A 198 -9.50 8.95 -3.02
CA TYR A 198 -8.61 8.65 -4.13
C TYR A 198 -9.23 9.16 -5.43
N GLN A 199 -8.41 9.20 -6.48
CA GLN A 199 -8.82 9.34 -7.86
C GLN A 199 -8.57 8.02 -8.58
N ARG A 200 -9.41 7.71 -9.58
CA ARG A 200 -9.25 6.50 -10.40
C ARG A 200 -9.25 6.87 -11.87
N GLN A 201 -8.16 6.55 -12.55
CA GLN A 201 -7.96 6.81 -13.96
C GLN A 201 -7.70 5.51 -14.72
N ARG A 202 -8.31 5.35 -15.90
CA ARG A 202 -7.97 4.27 -16.83
C ARG A 202 -6.72 4.67 -17.61
N LEU A 203 -5.68 3.85 -17.61
CA LEU A 203 -4.49 4.16 -18.42
C LEU A 203 -4.89 4.19 -19.92
N GLY A 204 -4.55 5.28 -20.61
CA GLY A 204 -5.01 5.59 -21.97
C GLY A 204 -6.27 6.45 -22.08
N MET A 205 -6.92 6.84 -20.97
CA MET A 205 -8.04 7.79 -20.94
C MET A 205 -7.97 8.70 -19.72
N ILE A 206 -8.52 9.92 -19.84
CA ILE A 206 -8.73 10.80 -18.68
C ILE A 206 -10.15 10.57 -18.19
N LEU A 207 -10.29 9.82 -17.10
CA LEU A 207 -11.52 9.78 -16.31
C LEU A 207 -11.13 10.19 -14.90
N LEU A 208 -11.61 11.35 -14.45
CA LEU A 208 -11.34 11.87 -13.11
C LEU A 208 -12.57 11.63 -12.24
N THR A 209 -12.50 10.65 -11.34
CA THR A 209 -13.46 10.55 -10.24
C THR A 209 -12.81 11.12 -8.98
N GLY A 210 -13.42 12.15 -8.40
CA GLY A 210 -12.94 12.76 -7.17
C GLY A 210 -13.84 12.38 -6.00
N HIS A 211 -13.27 11.81 -4.94
CA HIS A 211 -13.93 11.77 -3.64
C HIS A 211 -13.57 13.04 -2.85
N LYS A 212 -14.57 13.88 -2.56
CA LYS A 212 -14.41 15.02 -1.63
C LYS A 212 -14.42 14.50 -0.18
N PRO A 213 -13.55 15.00 0.70
CA PRO A 213 -13.64 14.71 2.12
C PRO A 213 -14.58 15.71 2.81
N PRO A 214 -15.59 15.24 3.55
CA PRO A 214 -16.14 16.01 4.64
C PRO A 214 -16.06 15.17 5.91
N THR A 215 -15.30 15.67 6.87
CA THR A 215 -15.61 15.40 8.27
C THR A 215 -15.58 16.75 8.96
N ASN A 216 -16.43 16.93 9.97
CA ASN A 216 -16.47 18.11 10.81
C ASN A 216 -15.80 17.71 12.13
N ALA A 217 -14.96 18.57 12.71
CA ALA A 217 -14.29 18.36 13.99
C ALA A 217 -15.27 17.93 15.10
N VAL A 218 -16.50 18.46 15.11
CA VAL A 218 -17.55 18.05 16.07
C VAL A 218 -17.95 16.58 15.90
N ILE A 219 -18.09 16.10 14.67
CA ILE A 219 -18.44 14.70 14.37
C ILE A 219 -17.30 13.77 14.79
N GLU A 220 -16.05 14.20 14.58
CA GLU A 220 -14.86 13.46 15.00
C GLU A 220 -14.82 13.33 16.52
N ALA A 221 -14.97 14.44 17.26
CA ALA A 221 -15.04 14.46 18.71
C ALA A 221 -16.16 13.57 19.27
N GLN A 222 -17.37 13.66 18.69
CA GLN A 222 -18.49 12.78 19.02
C GLN A 222 -18.15 11.30 18.83
N THR A 223 -17.44 10.98 17.74
CA THR A 223 -17.09 9.59 17.43
C THR A 223 -16.07 9.04 18.42
N ILE A 224 -15.06 9.83 18.78
CA ILE A 224 -14.07 9.45 19.81
C ILE A 224 -14.73 9.24 21.16
N TYR A 225 -15.62 10.13 21.57
CA TYR A 225 -16.38 9.99 22.81
C TYR A 225 -17.18 8.68 22.85
N LYS A 226 -17.90 8.37 21.77
CA LYS A 226 -18.64 7.09 21.63
C LYS A 226 -17.72 5.86 21.65
N GLN A 227 -16.53 5.95 21.07
CA GLN A 227 -15.54 4.86 21.09
C GLN A 227 -14.98 4.62 22.50
N LEU A 228 -14.72 5.68 23.26
CA LEU A 228 -14.27 5.59 24.65
C LEU A 228 -15.34 4.94 25.53
N TYR A 229 -16.58 5.41 25.43
CA TYR A 229 -17.72 4.84 26.17
C TYR A 229 -17.90 3.34 25.91
N ARG A 230 -17.65 2.90 24.67
CA ARG A 230 -17.76 1.48 24.26
C ARG A 230 -16.50 0.65 24.56
N GLY A 231 -15.47 1.22 25.18
CA GLY A 231 -14.24 0.47 25.47
C GLY A 231 -13.42 0.09 24.22
N ALA A 232 -13.51 0.84 23.11
CA ALA A 232 -12.85 0.44 21.87
C ALA A 232 -11.31 0.38 22.02
N PRO A 233 -10.64 -0.76 21.71
CA PRO A 233 -9.22 -0.97 22.03
C PRO A 233 -8.27 0.11 21.50
N ILE A 234 -8.56 0.66 20.32
CA ILE A 234 -7.72 1.67 19.66
C ILE A 234 -7.63 2.99 20.43
N VAL A 235 -8.68 3.38 21.16
CA VAL A 235 -8.69 4.62 21.97
C VAL A 235 -8.37 4.37 23.44
N GLN A 236 -8.60 3.15 23.95
CA GLN A 236 -8.32 2.81 25.35
C GLN A 236 -6.84 2.93 25.69
N GLY A 237 -5.95 2.43 24.83
CA GLY A 237 -4.51 2.57 25.04
C GLY A 237 -4.06 4.04 25.08
N LEU A 238 -4.64 4.89 24.23
CA LEU A 238 -4.33 6.33 24.21
C LEU A 238 -4.95 7.07 25.39
N GLN A 239 -6.15 6.69 25.84
CA GLN A 239 -6.77 7.24 27.04
C GLN A 239 -5.93 6.96 28.29
N ALA A 240 -5.37 5.76 28.42
CA ALA A 240 -4.45 5.44 29.51
C ALA A 240 -3.21 6.35 29.49
N THR A 241 -2.63 6.59 28.31
CA THR A 241 -1.53 7.56 28.16
C THR A 241 -1.94 8.97 28.55
N CYS A 242 -3.13 9.43 28.15
CA CYS A 242 -3.64 10.74 28.55
C CYS A 242 -3.78 10.84 30.07
N TYR A 243 -4.32 9.82 30.74
CA TYR A 243 -4.51 9.85 32.19
C TYR A 243 -3.19 9.94 32.95
N LEU A 244 -2.13 9.26 32.50
CA LEU A 244 -0.81 9.37 33.09
C LEU A 244 -0.23 10.80 32.97
N ALA A 245 -0.62 11.54 31.95
CA ALA A 245 -0.29 12.95 31.77
C ALA A 245 -1.29 13.92 32.43
N GLY A 246 -2.27 13.42 33.21
CA GLY A 246 -3.29 14.26 33.85
C GLY A 246 -4.38 14.77 32.90
N HIS A 247 -4.58 14.09 31.76
CA HIS A 247 -5.50 14.50 30.70
C HIS A 247 -6.57 13.44 30.39
N HIS A 248 -7.70 13.89 29.83
CA HIS A 248 -8.77 13.02 29.34
C HIS A 248 -8.84 13.06 27.81
N LEU A 249 -8.82 11.91 27.11
CA LEU A 249 -8.75 11.88 25.64
C LEU A 249 -9.95 12.58 24.98
N ALA A 250 -11.15 12.43 25.52
CA ALA A 250 -12.33 13.12 25.00
C ALA A 250 -12.26 14.66 25.20
N GLY A 251 -11.42 15.12 26.13
CA GLY A 251 -11.08 16.51 26.37
C GLY A 251 -9.89 17.01 25.57
N ALA A 252 -9.32 16.22 24.65
CA ALA A 252 -8.23 16.66 23.79
C ALA A 252 -8.57 17.95 23.04
N PRO A 253 -7.61 18.88 22.86
CA PRO A 253 -7.89 20.18 22.27
C PRO A 253 -8.50 20.12 20.86
N TRP A 254 -9.24 21.16 20.46
CA TRP A 254 -9.83 21.25 19.12
C TRP A 254 -8.78 21.23 18.00
N ALA A 255 -7.55 21.70 18.26
CA ALA A 255 -6.44 21.63 17.31
C ALA A 255 -6.11 20.19 16.87
N CYS A 256 -6.37 19.18 17.71
CA CYS A 256 -6.17 17.77 17.35
C CYS A 256 -7.17 17.26 16.32
N HIS A 257 -8.30 17.96 16.14
CA HIS A 257 -9.31 17.60 15.15
C HIS A 257 -8.97 18.29 13.84
N SER A 258 -9.01 17.54 12.73
CA SER A 258 -8.75 18.14 11.42
C SER A 258 -9.52 17.48 10.31
N ASN A 259 -9.95 18.33 9.39
CA ASN A 259 -10.67 17.94 8.19
C ASN A 259 -9.71 17.77 7.01
N TRP A 260 -8.41 18.03 7.21
CA TRP A 260 -7.40 17.98 6.17
C TRP A 260 -6.95 16.55 5.88
N PRO A 261 -7.02 16.09 4.61
CA PRO A 261 -6.53 14.76 4.26
C PRO A 261 -5.03 14.64 4.41
N THR A 262 -4.61 13.51 4.96
CA THR A 262 -3.21 13.18 5.22
C THR A 262 -2.70 12.09 4.28
N PRO A 263 -1.37 11.94 4.10
CA PRO A 263 -0.78 10.76 3.49
C PRO A 263 -1.29 9.45 4.15
N PRO A 264 -1.56 8.39 3.36
CA PRO A 264 -2.21 7.16 3.82
C PRO A 264 -1.27 6.19 4.55
N VAL A 265 -0.37 6.71 5.40
CA VAL A 265 0.76 5.98 5.99
C VAL A 265 0.55 5.58 7.45
N HIS A 266 -0.42 6.18 8.15
CA HIS A 266 -0.72 5.88 9.55
C HIS A 266 -1.92 4.94 9.71
N ARG A 267 -1.87 4.07 10.72
CA ARG A 267 -2.81 2.96 11.00
C ARG A 267 -3.99 3.37 11.87
N GLU A 268 -3.78 4.40 12.68
CA GLU A 268 -4.80 5.01 13.53
C GLU A 268 -5.24 6.35 12.93
N ALA A 269 -6.33 6.93 13.42
CA ALA A 269 -6.76 8.23 12.89
C ALA A 269 -5.72 9.32 13.18
N ALA A 270 -5.66 10.33 12.30
CA ALA A 270 -4.73 11.45 12.47
C ALA A 270 -4.90 12.15 13.83
N PHE A 271 -6.14 12.20 14.34
CA PHE A 271 -6.45 12.66 15.70
C PHE A 271 -5.59 11.97 16.77
N ASN A 272 -5.51 10.64 16.76
CA ASN A 272 -4.75 9.90 17.76
C ASN A 272 -3.26 10.29 17.72
N LEU A 273 -2.69 10.39 16.52
CA LEU A 273 -1.29 10.80 16.36
C LEU A 273 -1.05 12.25 16.80
N ARG A 274 -2.00 13.16 16.55
CA ARG A 274 -1.92 14.55 17.02
C ARG A 274 -1.96 14.63 18.53
N VAL A 275 -2.81 13.85 19.19
CA VAL A 275 -2.84 13.77 20.66
C VAL A 275 -1.52 13.26 21.20
N ARG A 276 -0.98 12.16 20.64
CA ARG A 276 0.34 11.65 21.03
C ARG A 276 1.45 12.70 20.83
N LEU A 277 1.38 13.45 19.73
CA LEU A 277 2.34 14.51 19.44
C LEU A 277 2.25 15.65 20.47
N LEU A 278 1.06 16.07 20.86
CA LEU A 278 0.90 17.09 21.92
C LEU A 278 1.46 16.61 23.26
N LEU A 279 1.12 15.39 23.68
CA LEU A 279 1.67 14.79 24.91
C LEU A 279 3.21 14.74 24.87
N PHE A 280 3.78 14.39 23.71
CA PHE A 280 5.23 14.40 23.50
C PHE A 280 5.86 15.80 23.59
N CYS A 281 5.08 16.86 23.39
CA CYS A 281 5.54 18.25 23.46
C CYS A 281 5.47 18.86 24.86
N GLU A 282 4.74 18.27 25.82
CA GLU A 282 4.47 18.88 27.14
C GLU A 282 5.73 19.20 27.94
N GLU A 283 6.78 18.40 27.77
CA GLU A 283 8.08 18.57 28.44
C GLU A 283 9.13 19.23 27.53
N LYS A 284 8.70 19.90 26.45
CA LYS A 284 9.60 20.42 25.41
C LYS A 284 9.41 21.91 25.15
N VAL A 285 10.51 22.56 24.80
CA VAL A 285 10.54 23.96 24.35
C VAL A 285 10.62 24.04 22.82
N GLU A 286 11.17 23.02 22.18
CA GLU A 286 11.24 22.91 20.73
C GLU A 286 11.08 21.46 20.26
N LEU A 287 10.84 21.31 18.95
CA LEU A 287 10.85 20.06 18.22
C LEU A 287 11.81 20.19 17.04
N THR A 288 13.02 19.68 17.23
CA THR A 288 14.02 19.51 16.18
C THR A 288 13.67 18.34 15.25
N ASP A 289 14.38 18.24 14.12
CA ASP A 289 14.27 17.09 13.22
C ASP A 289 14.61 15.75 13.92
N LEU A 290 15.53 15.77 14.89
CA LEU A 290 15.87 14.61 15.70
C LEU A 290 14.70 14.18 16.60
N GLU A 291 13.98 15.14 17.18
CA GLU A 291 12.82 14.86 18.02
C GLU A 291 11.63 14.37 17.21
N ILE A 292 11.41 14.92 16.01
CA ILE A 292 10.39 14.40 15.08
C ILE A 292 10.71 12.93 14.72
N ASN A 293 11.97 12.63 14.42
CA ASN A 293 12.40 11.27 14.13
C ASN A 293 12.23 10.34 15.35
N SER A 294 12.56 10.82 16.55
CA SER A 294 12.38 10.10 17.82
C SER A 294 10.90 9.78 18.07
N PHE A 295 10.02 10.77 17.88
CA PHE A 295 8.57 10.59 17.97
C PHE A 295 8.07 9.52 16.99
N CYS A 296 8.50 9.56 15.73
CA CYS A 296 8.12 8.56 14.74
C CYS A 296 8.59 7.14 15.13
N LYS A 297 9.78 7.01 15.74
CA LYS A 297 10.29 5.74 16.27
C LYS A 297 9.44 5.23 17.45
N GLN A 298 9.09 6.09 18.41
CA GLN A 298 8.22 5.74 19.55
C GLN A 298 6.81 5.35 19.10
N CYS A 299 6.32 5.95 18.02
CA CYS A 299 5.01 5.67 17.43
C CYS A 299 5.07 4.69 16.24
N LYS A 300 6.10 3.85 16.12
CA LYS A 300 6.29 2.97 14.95
C LYS A 300 5.06 2.09 14.67
N GLN A 301 4.42 1.57 15.71
CA GLN A 301 3.20 0.76 15.64
C GLN A 301 2.01 1.50 15.02
N CYS A 302 2.02 2.83 15.04
CA CYS A 302 0.98 3.68 14.48
C CYS A 302 1.12 3.86 12.97
N PHE A 303 2.15 3.31 12.31
CA PHE A 303 2.36 3.41 10.87
C PHE A 303 2.19 2.07 10.16
N PHE A 304 1.69 2.11 8.92
CA PHE A 304 1.54 0.93 8.07
C PHE A 304 2.91 0.45 7.58
N GLU A 305 3.06 -0.86 7.46
CA GLU A 305 4.16 -1.44 6.68
C GLU A 305 3.85 -1.28 5.18
N LEU A 306 4.65 -0.45 4.51
CA LEU A 306 4.53 -0.12 3.09
C LEU A 306 5.73 -0.70 2.32
N PRO A 307 5.78 -2.02 2.07
CA PRO A 307 6.96 -2.70 1.54
C PRO A 307 7.42 -2.23 0.15
N ILE A 308 6.53 -1.65 -0.64
CA ILE A 308 6.89 -1.11 -1.95
C ILE A 308 7.69 0.20 -1.84
N LEU A 309 7.58 0.94 -0.73
CA LEU A 309 8.43 2.10 -0.48
C LEU A 309 9.80 1.68 0.04
N THR A 310 10.84 2.42 -0.34
CA THR A 310 12.17 2.28 0.28
C THR A 310 12.15 2.66 1.76
N ARG A 311 13.15 2.22 2.54
CA ARG A 311 13.29 2.64 3.94
C ARG A 311 13.30 4.17 4.08
N THR A 312 14.06 4.85 3.22
CA THR A 312 14.14 6.32 3.20
C THR A 312 12.79 6.97 2.91
N GLN A 313 12.03 6.46 1.93
CA GLN A 313 10.69 6.97 1.63
C GLN A 313 9.70 6.74 2.77
N LYS A 314 9.76 5.57 3.44
CA LYS A 314 8.92 5.29 4.60
C LYS A 314 9.18 6.30 5.73
N ASN A 315 10.44 6.45 6.12
CA ASN A 315 10.84 7.41 7.16
C ASN A 315 10.42 8.83 6.79
N TYR A 316 10.72 9.25 5.55
CA TYR A 316 10.31 10.55 5.04
C TYR A 316 8.81 10.77 5.21
N TRP A 317 7.95 9.85 4.75
CA TRP A 317 6.50 10.03 4.85
C TRP A 317 5.95 9.98 6.26
N GLN A 318 6.57 9.23 7.16
CA GLN A 318 6.22 9.26 8.59
C GLN A 318 6.50 10.64 9.18
N GLU A 319 7.70 11.18 8.96
CA GLU A 319 8.08 12.52 9.43
C GLU A 319 7.25 13.61 8.77
N GLN A 320 6.96 13.51 7.46
CA GLN A 320 6.13 14.49 6.75
C GLN A 320 4.72 14.59 7.32
N VAL A 321 4.12 13.48 7.77
CA VAL A 321 2.80 13.54 8.44
C VAL A 321 2.89 14.39 9.71
N ILE A 322 3.95 14.23 10.50
CA ILE A 322 4.15 15.00 11.73
C ILE A 322 4.41 16.47 11.40
N ARG A 323 5.22 16.76 10.39
CA ARG A 323 5.47 18.14 9.92
C ARG A 323 4.20 18.83 9.43
N LEU A 324 3.29 18.09 8.79
CA LEU A 324 1.97 18.63 8.40
C LEU A 324 1.14 19.01 9.64
N PHE A 325 1.15 18.18 10.69
CA PHE A 325 0.46 18.50 11.94
C PHE A 325 1.05 19.73 12.63
N LEU A 326 2.38 19.82 12.70
CA LEU A 326 3.07 20.98 13.26
C LEU A 326 2.81 22.25 12.45
N ALA A 327 2.73 22.16 11.13
CA ALA A 327 2.34 23.29 10.29
C ALA A 327 0.92 23.77 10.58
N GLU A 328 -0.04 22.86 10.76
CA GLU A 328 -1.41 23.22 11.16
C GLU A 328 -1.44 23.84 12.57
N PHE A 329 -0.73 23.28 13.55
CA PHE A 329 -0.63 23.87 14.88
C PHE A 329 0.05 25.25 14.85
N SER A 330 1.01 25.46 13.96
CA SER A 330 1.66 26.75 13.76
C SER A 330 0.72 27.80 13.18
N GLN A 331 -0.14 27.42 12.24
CA GLN A 331 -1.20 28.31 11.73
C GLN A 331 -2.18 28.75 12.83
N LEU A 332 -2.39 27.90 13.85
CA LEU A 332 -3.19 28.21 15.03
C LEU A 332 -2.41 28.98 16.11
N GLY A 333 -1.13 29.29 15.90
CA GLY A 333 -0.30 30.09 16.79
C GLY A 333 0.48 29.31 17.87
N PHE A 334 0.31 27.99 17.97
CA PHE A 334 0.95 27.16 19.01
C PHE A 334 2.44 26.93 18.76
N PHE A 335 2.86 26.89 17.49
CA PHE A 335 4.24 26.63 17.09
C PHE A 335 4.76 27.72 16.16
N LYS A 336 6.08 27.96 16.20
CA LYS A 336 6.78 28.81 15.23
C LYS A 336 7.84 27.99 14.51
N ARG A 337 7.84 28.02 13.18
CA ARG A 337 8.90 27.36 12.40
C ARG A 337 10.25 28.04 12.65
N THR A 338 11.29 27.25 12.87
CA THR A 338 12.69 27.69 13.00
C THR A 338 13.55 27.06 11.91
N ILE A 339 14.84 27.37 11.89
CA ILE A 339 15.81 26.75 10.98
C ILE A 339 16.01 25.27 11.31
N SER A 340 16.01 24.92 12.61
CA SER A 340 16.25 23.57 13.14
C SER A 340 15.00 22.71 13.32
N GLY A 341 13.80 23.30 13.19
CA GLY A 341 12.53 22.59 13.43
C GLY A 341 11.38 23.53 13.79
N TRP A 342 10.82 23.36 14.99
CA TRP A 342 9.66 24.10 15.48
C TRP A 342 9.83 24.51 16.94
N GLN A 343 9.74 25.79 17.24
CA GLN A 343 9.65 26.30 18.60
C GLN A 343 8.21 26.20 19.11
N ILE A 344 8.03 25.67 20.31
CA ILE A 344 6.73 25.64 21.00
C ILE A 344 6.53 27.03 21.64
N ARG A 345 5.48 27.75 21.22
CA ARG A 345 5.11 29.04 21.83
C ARG A 345 4.23 28.81 23.05
N CYS A 346 3.20 28.01 22.86
CA CYS A 346 2.29 27.54 23.88
C CYS A 346 1.62 26.27 23.36
N LEU A 347 1.20 25.39 24.26
CA LEU A 347 0.42 24.22 23.90
C LEU A 347 -1.08 24.53 24.00
N PRO A 348 -1.91 23.93 23.13
CA PRO A 348 -3.35 24.10 23.21
C PRO A 348 -3.91 23.52 24.52
N ILE A 349 -4.89 24.22 25.09
CA ILE A 349 -5.48 23.90 26.38
C ILE A 349 -6.32 22.63 26.28
N TRP A 350 -6.07 21.69 27.19
CA TRP A 350 -6.89 20.50 27.39
C TRP A 350 -8.19 20.85 28.13
N TYR A 351 -9.29 20.20 27.74
CA TYR A 351 -10.57 20.31 28.43
C TYR A 351 -10.70 19.19 29.45
N PRO A 352 -11.43 19.40 30.57
CA PRO A 352 -11.67 18.34 31.55
C PRO A 352 -12.34 17.10 30.96
N ASP A 353 -13.30 17.33 30.05
CA ASP A 353 -14.12 16.28 29.44
C ASP A 353 -14.71 16.74 28.09
N TYR A 354 -15.45 15.84 27.46
CA TYR A 354 -16.12 16.05 26.18
C TYR A 354 -17.19 17.17 26.19
N PHE A 355 -18.01 17.25 27.24
CA PHE A 355 -19.08 18.25 27.36
C PHE A 355 -18.50 19.63 27.63
N SER A 356 -17.49 19.73 28.50
CA SER A 356 -16.72 20.95 28.75
C SER A 356 -16.11 21.50 27.45
N LYS A 357 -15.53 20.61 26.64
CA LYS A 357 -14.99 20.92 25.32
C LYS A 357 -16.04 21.46 24.34
N LEU A 358 -17.21 20.85 24.26
CA LEU A 358 -18.31 21.31 23.39
C LEU A 358 -18.84 22.69 23.80
N LYS A 359 -18.95 22.94 25.10
CA LYS A 359 -19.46 24.21 25.64
C LYS A 359 -18.58 25.40 25.20
N MET A 360 -17.27 25.21 25.09
CA MET A 360 -16.35 26.25 24.64
C MET A 360 -16.47 26.56 23.15
N LEU A 361 -16.77 25.55 22.31
CA LEU A 361 -16.96 25.78 20.87
C LEU A 361 -18.17 26.69 20.59
N LYS A 362 -19.28 26.46 21.29
CA LYS A 362 -20.51 27.27 21.17
C LYS A 362 -20.40 28.71 21.68
N ARG A 363 -19.30 29.06 22.35
CA ARG A 363 -19.02 30.44 22.82
C ARG A 363 -18.19 31.23 21.82
N LEU A 364 -17.66 30.57 20.79
CA LEU A 364 -16.82 31.16 19.73
C LEU A 364 -17.57 31.29 18.40
N GLU A 365 -18.76 30.68 18.28
CA GLU A 365 -19.77 30.88 17.23
C GLU A 365 -20.77 31.94 17.70
#